data_AF-A0A1V3SKS5-F1
#
_entry.id   AF-A0A1V3SKS5-F1
#
_cell.length_a   1.000
_cell.length_b   1.000
_cell.length_c   1.000
_cell.angle_alpha   90.00
_cell.angle_beta   90.00
_cell.angle_gamma   90.00
#
_symmetry.space_group_name_H-M   'P 1'
#
loop_
_entity.id
_entity.type
_entity.pdbx_description
1 polymer ?
#
loop_
_entity_poly.entity_id
_entity_poly.type
_entity_poly.pdbx_seq_one_letter_code
_entity_poly.pdbx_strand_id
1 'polypeptide(L)'
;MMTKQLMIVCMVSLSSGAWAIEPGPSSPAQQGTESWMQLQIRGVVASTNLQTASAAEREMAMQRWLNSFNYPIPEFFDQDSAGEITSSK
;
A
#
# COMPACT_ATOMS: atom_id res chain seq x y z
N MET A 1 -16.23 35.81 -45.95
CA MET A 1 -16.63 35.62 -44.53
C MET A 1 -16.79 34.15 -44.14
N MET A 2 -17.35 33.28 -45.00
CA MET A 2 -17.60 31.85 -44.67
C MET A 2 -16.34 31.00 -44.42
N THR A 3 -15.23 31.21 -45.15
CA THR A 3 -14.00 30.41 -44.97
C THR A 3 -13.31 30.63 -43.62
N LYS A 4 -13.33 31.86 -43.11
CA LYS A 4 -12.80 32.20 -41.78
C LYS A 4 -13.64 31.57 -40.66
N GLN A 5 -14.96 31.59 -40.80
CA GLN A 5 -15.88 30.95 -39.86
C GLN A 5 -15.74 29.43 -39.88
N LEU A 6 -15.55 28.83 -41.06
CA LEU A 6 -15.28 27.39 -41.20
C LEU A 6 -14.00 26.98 -40.47
N MET A 7 -12.90 27.73 -40.62
CA MET A 7 -11.64 27.42 -39.94
C MET A 7 -11.75 27.53 -38.42
N ILE A 8 -12.51 28.50 -37.91
CA ILE A 8 -12.76 28.66 -36.47
C ILE A 8 -13.56 27.46 -35.94
N VAL A 9 -14.60 27.02 -36.66
CA VAL A 9 -15.39 25.84 -36.27
C VAL A 9 -14.54 24.57 -36.27
N CYS A 10 -13.67 24.39 -37.28
CA CYS A 10 -12.75 23.26 -37.35
C CYS A 10 -11.68 23.26 -36.24
N MET A 11 -11.18 24.43 -35.84
CA MET A 11 -10.23 24.51 -34.72
C MET A 11 -10.88 24.21 -33.37
N VAL A 12 -12.14 24.61 -33.17
CA VAL A 12 -12.87 24.33 -31.93
C VAL A 12 -13.26 22.84 -31.84
N SER A 13 -13.62 22.21 -32.96
CA SER A 13 -14.01 20.79 -32.95
C SER A 13 -12.85 19.81 -32.73
N LEU A 14 -11.61 20.19 -33.07
CA LEU A 14 -10.42 19.36 -32.80
C LEU A 14 -10.09 19.24 -31.30
N SER A 15 -10.52 20.20 -30.47
CA SER A 15 -10.21 20.21 -29.03
C SER A 15 -11.07 19.25 -28.20
N SER A 16 -12.13 18.66 -28.78
CA SER A 16 -13.08 17.79 -28.05
C SER A 16 -12.68 16.31 -28.02
N GLY A 17 -11.45 15.96 -28.43
CA GLY A 17 -10.96 14.58 -28.51
C GLY A 17 -10.44 13.96 -27.21
N ALA A 18 -10.67 14.57 -26.03
CA ALA A 18 -10.37 13.92 -24.76
C ALA A 18 -11.49 12.94 -24.40
N TRP A 19 -11.59 11.85 -25.15
CA TRP A 19 -12.36 10.68 -24.71
C TRP A 19 -11.68 10.15 -23.46
N ALA A 20 -12.37 10.26 -22.33
CA ALA A 20 -11.95 9.64 -21.09
C ALA A 20 -11.66 8.17 -21.37
N ILE A 21 -10.52 7.69 -20.83
CA ILE A 21 -10.15 6.28 -20.75
C ILE A 21 -11.40 5.45 -20.45
N GLU A 22 -11.64 4.39 -21.23
CA GLU A 22 -12.80 3.51 -21.02
C GLU A 22 -12.89 3.14 -19.53
N PRO A 23 -14.08 3.20 -18.93
CA PRO A 23 -14.24 2.84 -17.53
C PRO A 23 -13.88 1.36 -17.37
N GLY A 24 -12.69 1.11 -16.84
CA GLY A 24 -12.17 -0.24 -16.67
C GLY A 24 -10.67 -0.26 -16.40
N PRO A 25 -10.15 -1.39 -15.91
CA PRO A 25 -8.72 -1.54 -15.66
C PRO A 25 -7.97 -1.47 -17.01
N SER A 26 -6.92 -0.65 -17.10
CA SER A 26 -6.14 -0.51 -18.34
C SER A 26 -5.38 -1.79 -18.73
N SER A 27 -5.32 -2.77 -17.81
CA SER A 27 -4.72 -4.09 -18.02
C SER A 27 -5.25 -5.12 -16.99
N PRO A 28 -5.11 -6.43 -17.26
CA PRO A 28 -5.42 -7.48 -16.28
C PRO A 28 -4.64 -7.31 -14.95
N ALA A 29 -3.41 -6.80 -15.00
CA ALA A 29 -2.61 -6.56 -13.80
C ALA A 29 -3.20 -5.44 -12.93
N GLN A 30 -3.69 -4.35 -13.56
CA GLN A 30 -4.37 -3.27 -12.85
C GLN A 30 -5.65 -3.76 -12.17
N GLN A 31 -6.41 -4.66 -12.80
CA GLN A 31 -7.62 -5.23 -12.20
C GLN A 31 -7.32 -5.95 -10.87
N GLY A 32 -6.24 -6.74 -10.85
CA GLY A 32 -5.77 -7.38 -9.62
C GLY A 32 -5.44 -6.35 -8.54
N THR A 33 -4.64 -5.34 -8.88
CA THR A 33 -4.27 -4.26 -7.96
C THR A 33 -5.49 -3.51 -7.41
N GLU A 34 -6.43 -3.13 -8.27
CA GLU A 34 -7.66 -2.45 -7.86
C GLU A 34 -8.51 -3.31 -6.92
N SER A 35 -8.61 -4.61 -7.18
CA SER A 35 -9.33 -5.54 -6.31
C SER A 35 -8.70 -5.59 -4.90
N TRP A 36 -7.37 -5.63 -4.80
CA TRP A 36 -6.67 -5.61 -3.53
C TRP A 36 -6.85 -4.28 -2.79
N MET A 37 -6.74 -3.15 -3.51
CA MET A 37 -6.98 -1.83 -2.92
C MET A 37 -8.40 -1.70 -2.38
N GLN A 38 -9.41 -2.17 -3.12
CA GLN A 38 -10.80 -2.14 -2.68
C GLN A 38 -11.02 -3.04 -1.44
N LEU A 39 -10.41 -4.22 -1.38
CA LEU A 39 -10.46 -5.10 -0.21
C LEU A 39 -9.86 -4.45 1.05
N GLN A 40 -8.71 -3.79 0.90
CA GLN A 40 -8.03 -3.10 2.00
C GLN A 40 -8.83 -1.91 2.51
N ILE A 41 -9.29 -1.02 1.61
CA ILE A 41 -10.03 0.20 1.99
C ILE A 41 -11.35 -0.14 2.66
N ARG A 42 -12.07 -1.12 2.13
CA ARG A 42 -13.38 -1.51 2.67
C ARG A 42 -13.29 -2.34 3.94
N GLY A 43 -12.11 -2.89 4.25
CA GLY A 43 -11.91 -3.75 5.42
C GLY A 43 -12.75 -5.05 5.38
N VAL A 44 -13.18 -5.50 4.20
CA VAL A 44 -14.06 -6.70 4.06
C VAL A 44 -13.39 -7.96 4.62
N VAL A 45 -12.06 -8.01 4.57
CA VAL A 45 -11.23 -9.10 5.08
C VAL A 45 -10.48 -8.71 6.36
N ALA A 46 -10.93 -7.68 7.06
CA ALA A 46 -10.37 -7.34 8.37
C ALA A 46 -10.60 -8.49 9.37
N SER A 47 -9.59 -8.78 10.19
CA SER A 47 -9.71 -9.78 11.25
C SER A 47 -10.83 -9.42 12.21
N THR A 48 -11.70 -10.38 12.51
CA THR A 48 -12.73 -10.26 13.56
C THR A 48 -12.13 -10.32 14.97
N ASN A 49 -10.93 -10.89 15.10
CA ASN A 49 -10.21 -10.93 16.36
C ASN A 49 -9.49 -9.61 16.58
N LEU A 50 -10.02 -8.79 17.48
CA LEU A 50 -9.43 -7.53 17.89
C LEU A 50 -8.15 -7.79 18.68
N GLN A 51 -7.01 -7.38 18.13
CA GLN A 51 -5.73 -7.38 18.85
C GLN A 51 -5.69 -6.15 19.77
N THR A 52 -6.34 -6.24 20.92
CA THR A 52 -6.25 -5.21 21.95
C THR A 52 -5.03 -5.47 22.83
N ALA A 53 -4.22 -4.45 23.03
CA ALA A 53 -3.22 -4.44 24.09
C ALA A 53 -3.80 -3.72 25.30
N SER A 54 -3.56 -4.24 26.51
CA SER A 54 -3.76 -3.49 27.75
C SER A 54 -2.81 -2.28 27.82
N ALA A 55 -3.08 -1.34 28.72
CA ALA A 55 -2.17 -0.21 28.96
C ALA A 55 -0.76 -0.69 29.39
N ALA A 56 -0.69 -1.74 30.20
CA ALA A 56 0.58 -2.33 30.65
C ALA A 56 1.36 -2.96 29.49
N GLU A 57 0.69 -3.69 28.60
CA GLU A 57 1.35 -4.28 27.41
C GLU A 57 1.84 -3.21 26.44
N ARG A 58 1.08 -2.13 26.25
CA ARG A 58 1.54 -0.97 25.46
C ARG A 58 2.79 -0.35 26.04
N GLU A 59 2.84 -0.16 27.36
CA GLU A 59 4.00 0.39 28.06
C GLU A 59 5.21 -0.55 27.94
N MET A 60 5.04 -1.86 28.14
CA MET A 60 6.13 -2.83 27.96
C MET A 60 6.65 -2.85 26.51
N ALA A 61 5.76 -2.76 25.52
CA ALA A 61 6.16 -2.67 24.12
C ALA A 61 6.97 -1.38 23.84
N MET A 62 6.53 -0.25 24.40
CA MET A 62 7.24 1.03 24.31
C MET A 62 8.63 0.95 24.96
N GLN A 63 8.72 0.37 26.15
CA GLN A 63 9.98 0.15 26.84
C GLN A 63 10.91 -0.76 26.03
N ARG A 64 10.41 -1.84 25.43
CA ARG A 64 11.20 -2.70 24.55
C ARG A 64 11.72 -1.93 23.33
N TRP A 65 10.89 -1.09 22.74
CA TRP A 65 11.28 -0.24 21.61
C TRP A 65 12.37 0.74 22.02
N LEU A 66 12.21 1.46 23.14
CA LEU A 66 13.25 2.36 23.67
C LEU A 66 14.56 1.60 23.97
N ASN A 67 14.46 0.41 24.56
CA ASN A 67 15.62 -0.43 24.84
C ASN A 67 16.34 -0.90 23.59
N SER A 68 15.65 -1.05 22.45
CA SER A 68 16.28 -1.49 21.20
C SER A 68 17.38 -0.55 20.71
N PHE A 69 17.29 0.74 21.04
CA PHE A 69 18.31 1.74 20.68
C PHE A 69 19.59 1.64 21.52
N ASN A 70 19.56 0.94 22.65
CA ASN A 70 20.75 0.72 23.48
C ASN A 70 21.66 -0.38 22.92
N TYR A 71 21.18 -1.16 21.95
CA TYR A 71 21.94 -2.25 21.34
C TYR A 71 22.42 -1.81 19.95
N PRO A 72 23.74 -1.70 19.72
CA PRO A 72 24.25 -1.39 18.39
C PRO A 72 23.88 -2.51 17.42
N ILE A 73 23.57 -2.15 16.18
CA ILE A 73 23.37 -3.12 15.11
C ILE A 73 24.75 -3.73 14.81
N PRO A 74 24.93 -5.06 14.94
CA PRO A 74 26.21 -5.68 14.63
C PRO A 74 26.46 -5.67 13.12
N GLU A 75 27.71 -5.44 12.73
CA GLU A 75 28.14 -5.47 11.31
C GLU A 75 27.99 -6.86 10.69
N PHE A 76 28.12 -7.92 11.52
CA PHE A 76 27.97 -9.30 11.12
C PHE A 76 27.05 -10.02 12.08
N PHE A 77 26.13 -10.82 11.55
CA PHE A 77 25.31 -11.72 12.34
C PHE A 77 26.10 -13.01 12.56
N ASP A 78 26.51 -13.28 13.80
CA ASP A 78 27.18 -14.53 14.14
C ASP A 78 26.16 -15.68 14.12
N GLN A 79 26.52 -16.76 13.43
CA GLN A 79 25.63 -17.89 13.17
C GLN A 79 25.26 -18.63 14.47
N ASP A 80 26.13 -18.54 15.49
CA ASP A 80 25.91 -19.12 16.82
C ASP A 80 25.16 -18.15 17.76
N SER A 81 24.85 -16.93 17.33
CA SER A 81 24.07 -15.94 18.10
C SER A 81 22.55 -16.16 18.02
N ALA A 82 22.09 -17.09 17.17
CA ALA A 82 20.69 -17.49 17.16
C ALA A 82 20.35 -18.27 18.44
N GLY A 83 19.07 -18.23 18.85
CA GLY A 83 18.62 -19.03 20.00
C GLY A 83 18.75 -20.53 19.74
N GLU A 84 19.20 -21.29 20.75
CA GLU A 84 19.29 -22.74 20.68
C GLU A 84 17.89 -23.37 20.75
N ILE A 85 17.51 -24.14 19.72
CA ILE A 85 16.26 -24.90 19.73
C ILE A 85 16.51 -26.22 20.44
N THR A 86 16.19 -26.30 21.72
CA THR A 86 16.25 -27.57 22.45
C THR A 86 15.09 -28.47 21.99
N SER A 87 15.41 -29.55 21.29
CA SER A 87 14.42 -30.58 20.97
C SER A 87 14.21 -31.46 22.19
N SER A 88 13.16 -31.20 22.96
CA SER A 88 12.71 -32.12 24.01
C SER A 88 12.19 -33.40 23.35
N LYS A 89 12.83 -34.53 23.66
CA LYS A 89 12.41 -35.88 23.27
C LYS A 89 11.44 -36.46 24.28
#